data_AF-A0A7U6Y4L1-F1
#
_entry.id   AF-A0A7U6Y4L1-F1
#
_cell.length_a   1.000
_cell.length_b   1.000
_cell.length_c   1.000
_cell.angle_alpha   90.00
_cell.angle_beta   90.00
_cell.angle_gamma   90.00
#
_symmetry.space_group_name_H-M   'P 1'
#
loop_
_entity.id
_entity.type
_entity.pdbx_description
1 polymer ?
#
loop_
_entity_poly.entity_id
_entity_poly.type
_entity_poly.pdbx_seq_one_letter_code
_entity_poly.pdbx_strand_id
1 'polypeptide(L)'
;MSIFHNPMGAPELACDNCGCRWFDRMTNCCYECGQPVTEDMVAEFQAALAEFDRQRAAELGLPGVKDIDAGCGKIAPVPGDDDKTVP
;
A
#
# COMPACT_ATOMS: atom_id res chain seq x y z
N MET A 1 -15.49 6.31 1.11
CA MET A 1 -14.69 5.07 1.02
C MET A 1 -14.57 4.49 2.41
N SER A 2 -14.43 3.18 2.50
CA SER A 2 -14.27 2.45 3.75
C SER A 2 -12.92 1.77 3.79
N ILE A 3 -12.33 1.68 4.97
CA ILE A 3 -11.13 0.90 5.22
C ILE A 3 -11.53 -0.53 5.56
N PHE A 4 -10.98 -1.50 4.84
CA PHE A 4 -11.12 -2.92 5.16
C PHE A 4 -9.75 -3.50 5.48
N HIS A 5 -9.72 -4.59 6.23
CA HIS A 5 -8.48 -5.27 6.56
C HIS A 5 -8.35 -6.53 5.70
N ASN A 6 -7.18 -6.71 5.09
CA ASN A 6 -6.90 -7.95 4.38
C ASN A 6 -6.67 -9.11 5.36
N PRO A 7 -6.53 -10.36 4.89
CA PRO A 7 -6.32 -11.52 5.76
C PRO A 7 -5.07 -11.42 6.65
N MET A 8 -4.10 -10.58 6.27
CA MET A 8 -2.89 -10.31 7.05
C MET A 8 -3.05 -9.16 8.04
N GLY A 9 -4.25 -8.55 8.09
CA GLY A 9 -4.60 -7.45 8.98
C GLY A 9 -4.20 -6.07 8.48
N ALA A 10 -3.66 -5.91 7.27
CA ALA A 10 -3.28 -4.61 6.75
C ALA A 10 -4.51 -3.83 6.25
N PRO A 11 -4.62 -2.51 6.53
CA PRO A 11 -5.71 -1.70 6.04
C PRO A 11 -5.58 -1.47 4.53
N GLU A 12 -6.69 -1.55 3.82
CA GLU A 12 -6.82 -1.30 2.38
C GLU A 12 -8.07 -0.44 2.15
N LEU A 13 -8.03 0.41 1.11
CA LEU A 13 -9.13 1.31 0.76
C LEU A 13 -10.11 0.65 -0.21
N ALA A 14 -11.42 0.73 0.06
CA ALA A 14 -12.47 0.30 -0.88
C ALA A 14 -13.50 1.41 -1.14
N CYS A 15 -14.02 1.45 -2.36
CA CYS A 15 -15.12 2.33 -2.71
C CYS A 15 -16.43 1.90 -2.05
N ASP A 16 -17.13 2.78 -1.34
CA ASP A 16 -18.41 2.45 -0.67
C ASP A 16 -19.53 2.15 -1.64
N ASN A 17 -19.44 2.73 -2.84
CA ASN A 17 -20.48 2.62 -3.85
C ASN A 17 -20.43 1.29 -4.61
N CYS A 18 -19.24 0.80 -4.94
CA CYS A 18 -19.07 -0.40 -5.79
C CYS A 18 -18.18 -1.49 -5.18
N GLY A 19 -17.52 -1.24 -4.05
CA GLY A 19 -16.59 -2.19 -3.43
C GLY A 19 -15.25 -2.33 -4.15
N CYS A 20 -15.03 -1.63 -5.28
CA CYS A 20 -13.77 -1.64 -6.00
C CYS A 20 -12.62 -1.16 -5.13
N ARG A 21 -11.45 -1.81 -5.29
CA ARG A 21 -10.20 -1.52 -4.56
C ARG A 21 -9.13 -0.87 -5.45
N TRP A 22 -9.50 -0.58 -6.69
CA TRP A 22 -8.63 0.02 -7.69
C TRP A 22 -9.01 1.47 -7.89
N PHE A 23 -8.03 2.37 -7.78
CA PHE A 23 -8.21 3.81 -7.91
C PHE A 23 -7.31 4.34 -9.02
N ASP A 24 -7.85 5.25 -9.82
CA ASP A 24 -7.10 5.95 -10.85
C ASP A 24 -6.27 7.08 -10.20
N ARG A 25 -4.95 7.00 -10.34
CA ARG A 25 -3.99 7.98 -9.84
C ARG A 25 -4.02 9.33 -10.57
N MET A 26 -4.56 9.37 -11.80
CA MET A 26 -4.61 10.59 -12.61
C MET A 26 -5.79 11.48 -12.22
N THR A 27 -6.91 10.85 -11.88
CA THR A 27 -8.18 11.53 -11.57
C THR A 27 -8.56 11.48 -10.10
N ASN A 28 -7.83 10.70 -9.30
CA ASN A 28 -8.10 10.47 -7.88
C ASN A 28 -9.53 9.96 -7.64
N CYS A 29 -9.96 9.00 -8.45
CA CYS A 29 -11.31 8.42 -8.42
C CYS A 29 -11.27 6.90 -8.39
N CYS A 30 -12.34 6.28 -7.93
CA CYS A 30 -12.60 4.86 -8.11
C CYS A 30 -12.55 4.51 -9.60
N TYR A 31 -11.74 3.51 -9.96
CA TYR A 31 -11.55 3.12 -11.35
C TYR A 31 -12.85 2.61 -12.00
N GLU A 32 -13.67 1.89 -11.23
CA GLU A 32 -14.90 1.28 -11.74
C GLU A 32 -16.08 2.25 -11.88
N CYS A 33 -16.40 3.02 -10.83
CA CYS A 33 -17.59 3.87 -10.81
C CYS A 33 -17.33 5.37 -10.86
N GLY A 34 -16.06 5.80 -10.91
CA GLY A 34 -15.69 7.22 -10.99
C GLY A 34 -15.94 8.05 -9.73
N GLN A 35 -16.36 7.43 -8.62
CA GLN A 35 -16.53 8.14 -7.35
C GLN A 35 -15.20 8.77 -6.89
N PRO A 36 -15.19 10.06 -6.51
CA PRO A 36 -13.97 10.74 -6.10
C PRO A 36 -13.43 10.21 -4.77
N VAL A 37 -12.11 10.09 -4.68
CA VAL A 37 -11.39 9.93 -3.42
C VAL A 37 -11.17 11.33 -2.85
N THR A 38 -11.81 11.64 -1.73
CA THR A 38 -11.66 12.95 -1.09
C THR A 38 -10.39 13.00 -0.24
N GLU A 39 -9.93 14.21 0.08
CA GLU A 39 -8.77 14.40 0.97
C GLU A 39 -9.00 13.80 2.36
N ASP A 40 -10.21 13.90 2.90
CA ASP A 40 -10.57 13.29 4.19
C ASP A 40 -10.42 11.75 4.16
N MET A 41 -10.82 11.11 3.05
CA MET A 41 -10.66 9.65 2.89
C MET A 41 -9.18 9.26 2.82
N VAL A 42 -8.36 10.09 2.17
CA VAL A 42 -6.90 9.88 2.13
C VAL A 42 -6.30 10.04 3.53
N ALA A 43 -6.71 11.07 4.29
CA ALA A 43 -6.23 11.31 5.64
C ALA A 43 -6.60 10.16 6.59
N GLU A 44 -7.82 9.65 6.51
CA GLU A 44 -8.27 8.49 7.31
C GLU A 44 -7.46 7.23 6.96
N PHE A 45 -7.24 6.97 5.67
CA PHE A 45 -6.45 5.82 5.22
C PHE A 45 -4.99 5.91 5.66
N GLN A 46 -4.37 7.09 5.57
CA GLN A 46 -3.02 7.34 6.06
C GLN A 46 -2.90 7.13 7.57
N ALA A 47 -3.91 7.55 8.35
CA ALA A 47 -3.94 7.32 9.79
C ALA A 47 -4.00 5.82 10.14
N ALA A 48 -4.79 5.04 9.39
CA ALA A 48 -4.87 3.59 9.57
C ALA A 48 -3.56 2.89 9.20
N LEU A 49 -2.91 3.28 8.09
CA LEU A 49 -1.58 2.76 7.72
C LEU A 49 -0.56 3.03 8.82
N ALA A 50 -0.52 4.26 9.33
CA ALA A 50 0.42 4.62 10.39
C ALA A 50 0.19 3.83 11.69
N GLU A 51 -1.06 3.46 12.02
CA GLU A 51 -1.35 2.59 13.15
C GLU A 51 -0.91 1.16 12.91
N PHE A 52 -1.20 0.60 11.73
CA PHE A 52 -0.76 -0.74 11.36
C PHE A 52 0.77 -0.87 11.41
N ASP A 53 1.49 0.13 10.89
CA ASP A 53 2.96 0.17 10.92
C ASP A 53 3.51 0.21 12.35
N ARG A 54 2.88 0.97 13.26
CA ARG A 54 3.25 0.99 14.68
C ARG A 54 3.09 -0.38 15.32
N GLN A 55 1.97 -1.05 15.06
CA GLN A 55 1.70 -2.39 15.61
C GLN A 55 2.71 -3.41 15.08
N ARG A 56 2.95 -3.42 13.76
CA ARG A 56 3.93 -4.31 13.12
C ARG A 56 5.35 -4.09 13.62
N ALA A 57 5.78 -2.83 13.81
CA ALA A 57 7.09 -2.52 14.36
C ALA A 57 7.25 -3.05 15.79
N ALA A 58 6.22 -2.87 16.63
CA ALA A 58 6.21 -3.38 18.00
C ALA A 58 6.27 -4.91 18.07
N GLU A 59 5.54 -5.61 17.20
CA GLU A 59 5.52 -7.08 17.13
C GLU A 59 6.85 -7.67 16.65
N LEU A 60 7.50 -7.02 15.68
CA LEU A 60 8.76 -7.51 15.07
C LEU A 60 10.02 -6.98 15.76
N GLY A 61 9.89 -6.05 16.70
CA GLY A 61 11.04 -5.36 17.30
C GLY A 61 11.84 -4.52 16.30
N LEU A 62 11.20 -4.06 15.22
CA LEU A 62 11.83 -3.23 14.20
C LEU A 62 11.86 -1.77 14.65
N PRO A 63 12.93 -0.99 14.33
CA PRO A 63 12.90 0.45 14.50
C PRO A 63 11.76 1.04 13.68
N GLY A 64 11.08 2.06 14.22
CA GLY A 64 9.93 2.67 13.56
C GLY A 64 10.31 3.26 12.20
N VAL A 65 9.35 3.33 11.27
CA VAL A 65 9.51 3.88 9.90
C VAL A 65 10.10 5.31 9.82
N LYS A 66 10.29 5.99 10.95
CA LYS A 66 11.02 7.26 11.04
C LYS A 66 12.54 7.10 10.88
N ASP A 67 13.03 5.86 10.98
CA ASP A 67 14.46 5.53 10.92
C ASP A 67 14.90 5.03 9.51
N ILE A 68 13.99 4.93 8.54
CA ILE A 68 14.30 4.48 7.16
C ILE A 68 14.72 5.61 6.20
N ASP A 69 14.92 6.83 6.70
CA ASP A 69 15.32 8.02 5.92
C ASP A 69 16.80 8.04 5.47
N ALA A 70 17.35 6.87 5.12
CA ALA A 70 18.70 6.78 4.53
C ALA A 70 18.77 5.70 3.46
N GLY A 71 17.95 5.86 2.43
CA GLY A 71 18.22 5.29 1.12
C GLY A 71 17.13 4.35 0.64
N CYS A 72 16.59 4.68 -0.53
CA CYS A 72 16.15 3.71 -1.52
C CYS A 72 17.07 2.49 -1.46
N GLY A 73 16.61 1.46 -0.75
CA GLY A 73 17.37 0.24 -0.55
C GLY A 73 17.72 -0.28 -1.92
N LYS A 74 19.01 -0.39 -2.21
CA LYS A 74 19.46 -1.06 -3.43
C LYS A 74 18.78 -2.43 -3.44
N ILE A 75 17.80 -2.61 -4.31
CA ILE A 75 17.27 -3.91 -4.64
C ILE A 75 18.52 -4.69 -5.07
N ALA A 76 18.89 -5.71 -4.29
CA ALA A 76 19.98 -6.59 -4.69
C ALA A 76 19.63 -7.09 -6.10
N PRO A 77 20.55 -7.05 -7.08
CA PRO A 77 20.27 -7.56 -8.40
C PRO A 77 19.79 -9.01 -8.25
N VAL A 78 18.62 -9.29 -8.81
CA VAL A 78 18.15 -10.67 -9.03
C VAL A 78 19.30 -11.43 -9.69
N PRO A 79 19.75 -12.58 -9.15
CA PRO A 79 20.72 -13.40 -9.84
C PRO A 79 20.18 -13.71 -11.24
N GLY A 80 20.94 -13.36 -12.27
CA GLY A 80 20.52 -13.52 -13.66
C GLY A 80 20.19 -14.96 -13.99
N ASP A 81 19.05 -15.17 -14.63
CA ASP A 81 18.72 -16.40 -15.35
C ASP A 81 19.55 -16.45 -16.66
N ASP A 82 20.86 -16.65 -16.53
CA ASP A 82 21.74 -16.95 -17.66
C ASP A 82 21.60 -18.43 -18.06
N ASP A 83 20.41 -18.86 -18.45
CA ASP A 83 20.26 -20.10 -19.26
C ASP A 83 18.93 -20.14 -20.02
N LYS A 84 18.85 -19.35 -21.10
CA LYS A 84 18.05 -19.74 -22.27
C LYS A 84 18.86 -19.44 -23.52
N THR A 85 19.77 -20.36 -23.85
CA THR A 85 20.17 -20.56 -25.24
C THR A 85 18.90 -20.92 -26.02
N VAL A 86 18.34 -19.96 -26.74
CA VAL A 86 17.24 -20.20 -27.68
C VAL A 86 17.82 -21.00 -28.85
N PRO A 87 17.28 -22.18 -29.20
CA PRO A 87 17.70 -22.93 -30.38
C PRO A 87 17.28 -22.24 -31.69
#